data_AF-A0A518H8M2-F1
#
_entry.id   AF-A0A518H8M2-F1
#
_cell.length_a   1.000
_cell.length_b   1.000
_cell.length_c   1.000
_cell.angle_alpha   90.00
_cell.angle_beta   90.00
_cell.angle_gamma   90.00
#
_symmetry.space_group_name_H-M   'P 1'
#
loop_
_entity.id
_entity.type
_entity.pdbx_description
1 polymer ?
#
loop_
_entity_poly.entity_id
_entity_poly.type
_entity_poly.pdbx_seq_one_letter_code
_entity_poly.pdbx_strand_id
1 'polypeptide(L)'
;MKCAIRARLGLAVASIVSLSPPGNALAQEASSRSDQFMRIEGTYYGANSCFQCHKQPTRLNYNRGDLDWCLLTEYSTWRTVDKHSMAYAVLEGPRGEGIGAKLRVEVTRPESGCLSCHAQNFPTQQLGPDFSHTDGVNCEVCHGPSGGTDGGWFGPHQTSDWRRRTPEEKAELGLWNLRDPEFQAQLYLSCHVGNAELGRVVSHPMYAAGHPPLPSIDVARFVKNLPQHWRDKDDVPWWRDAPEAIRQANGIEEAKRYGAELSMVGNVVALRESMNLLADRADLSNTAPMTLSAWPEIALNESIRNNPRFENAEEYPKLALTRWPEIALTHSDCLACHHDLRYPGWRQRRGFAFAPGRPMPRTFPIALIELNIDQFGDEVDRDKFHDRLCTLNEAFSSRPFGRPDEVRDAARGLAGWADSFNERRMSKASFDQDSVERLLRRLCELNQDSILDYDTARQVASALQIIYRDWDDGRDEQASTHDQIEKILMSWDVGLNLGRYPGSDARDALSHMILRNLAMDEELGGFGDWLPVTLDYSKAPESYWEASRQNPILMAFGPLLDPNQLRDAYMSDGFKESLQHINNEGLKITLSTANTYDPYQFREEIRSLMILIP
;
A
#
# COMPACT_ATOMS: atom_id res chain seq x y z
N MET A 1 21.21 6.77 -18.72
CA MET A 1 19.76 6.63 -19.01
C MET A 1 19.32 7.48 -20.21
N LYS A 2 19.80 7.21 -21.43
CA LYS A 2 19.20 7.69 -22.69
C LYS A 2 19.03 6.43 -23.54
N CYS A 3 17.99 5.62 -23.29
CA CYS A 3 17.78 4.22 -23.74
C CYS A 3 19.09 3.56 -24.23
N ALA A 4 19.84 2.99 -23.28
CA ALA A 4 21.28 2.85 -23.36
C ALA A 4 21.78 2.28 -24.71
N ILE A 5 22.54 3.11 -25.43
CA ILE A 5 23.41 2.75 -26.57
C ILE A 5 22.66 2.51 -27.91
N ARG A 6 22.21 3.59 -28.56
CA ARG A 6 22.27 3.60 -30.03
C ARG A 6 23.73 3.67 -30.46
N ALA A 7 24.24 2.55 -30.96
CA ALA A 7 25.20 2.39 -32.06
C ALA A 7 26.26 1.31 -31.76
N ARG A 8 25.91 0.03 -31.95
CA ARG A 8 26.89 -0.91 -32.49
C ARG A 8 26.92 -0.69 -34.01
N LEU A 9 28.13 -0.39 -34.48
CA LEU A 9 28.53 -0.27 -35.88
C LEU A 9 27.88 -1.36 -36.74
N GLY A 10 27.40 -0.95 -37.92
CA GLY A 10 26.82 -1.85 -38.89
C GLY A 10 27.81 -2.91 -39.37
N LEU A 11 27.31 -4.14 -39.48
CA LEU A 11 27.73 -5.05 -40.55
C LEU A 11 26.48 -5.81 -40.99
N ALA A 12 26.06 -5.54 -42.22
CA ALA A 12 24.97 -6.26 -42.86
C ALA A 12 25.41 -7.71 -43.12
N VAL A 13 24.65 -8.67 -42.61
CA VAL A 13 24.62 -10.03 -43.15
C VAL A 13 23.16 -10.37 -43.40
N ALA A 14 22.81 -10.38 -44.68
CA ALA A 14 21.50 -10.79 -45.15
C ALA A 14 21.22 -12.23 -44.71
N SER A 15 20.13 -12.45 -43.96
CA SER A 15 19.59 -13.77 -43.69
C SER A 15 18.16 -13.84 -44.19
N ILE A 16 17.91 -14.91 -44.94
CA ILE A 16 16.72 -15.19 -45.73
C ILE A 16 15.50 -15.31 -44.82
N VAL A 17 14.49 -14.49 -45.07
CA VAL A 17 13.18 -14.55 -44.42
C VAL A 17 12.39 -15.72 -45.01
N SER A 18 12.25 -16.80 -44.23
CA SER A 18 11.21 -17.79 -44.46
C SER A 18 9.92 -17.31 -43.81
N LEU A 19 8.95 -16.91 -44.65
CA LEU A 19 7.59 -16.53 -44.28
C LEU A 19 6.83 -17.76 -43.76
N SER A 20 6.56 -17.79 -42.45
CA SER A 20 5.46 -18.57 -41.87
C SER A 20 4.35 -17.58 -41.45
N PRO A 21 3.07 -17.88 -41.72
CA PRO A 21 1.98 -16.98 -41.35
C PRO A 21 1.85 -16.89 -39.82
N PRO A 22 1.42 -15.73 -39.28
CA PRO A 22 1.16 -15.61 -37.85
C PRO A 22 -0.03 -16.51 -37.50
N GLY A 23 0.24 -17.57 -36.76
CA GLY A 23 -0.81 -18.35 -36.11
C GLY A 23 -1.49 -17.47 -35.06
N ASN A 24 -2.79 -17.25 -35.22
CA ASN A 24 -3.66 -16.70 -34.19
C ASN A 24 -3.65 -17.63 -32.96
N ALA A 25 -2.68 -17.43 -32.08
CA ALA A 25 -2.81 -17.84 -30.69
C ALA A 25 -3.56 -16.71 -29.99
N LEU A 26 -4.88 -16.86 -29.87
CA LEU A 26 -5.65 -16.15 -28.87
C LEU A 26 -5.02 -16.53 -27.52
N ALA A 27 -4.22 -15.61 -26.98
CA ALA A 27 -3.69 -15.70 -25.64
C ALA A 27 -4.89 -15.72 -24.70
N GLN A 28 -5.25 -16.93 -24.26
CA GLN A 28 -5.98 -17.11 -23.03
C GLN A 28 -5.02 -16.61 -21.96
N GLU A 29 -5.18 -15.35 -21.56
CA GLU A 29 -4.41 -14.71 -20.50
C GLU A 29 -4.46 -15.63 -19.29
N ALA A 30 -3.31 -16.23 -18.98
CA ALA A 30 -3.11 -16.89 -17.71
C ALA A 30 -3.19 -15.78 -16.66
N SER A 31 -4.33 -15.71 -15.97
CA SER A 31 -4.41 -15.10 -14.64
C SER A 31 -3.14 -15.50 -13.88
N SER A 32 -2.38 -14.50 -13.43
CA SER A 32 -1.16 -14.74 -12.68
C SER A 32 -1.54 -15.52 -11.42
N ARG A 33 -0.63 -16.38 -10.93
CA ARG A 33 -0.84 -17.17 -9.71
C ARG A 33 -1.27 -16.30 -8.50
N SER A 34 -0.93 -15.01 -8.50
CA SER A 34 -1.30 -14.03 -7.48
C SER A 34 -2.81 -13.75 -7.39
N ASP A 35 -3.58 -13.89 -8.49
CA ASP A 35 -5.03 -13.65 -8.46
C ASP A 35 -5.80 -14.80 -7.77
N GLN A 36 -5.21 -15.99 -7.72
CA GLN A 36 -5.84 -17.16 -7.08
C GLN A 36 -5.94 -17.05 -5.54
N PHE A 37 -5.14 -16.18 -4.90
CA PHE A 37 -5.04 -16.15 -3.44
C PHE A 37 -5.96 -15.13 -2.76
N MET A 38 -6.37 -14.07 -3.44
CA MET A 38 -7.32 -13.11 -2.88
C MET A 38 -8.76 -13.59 -3.14
N ARG A 39 -9.13 -14.70 -2.51
CA ARG A 39 -10.52 -15.18 -2.55
C ARG A 39 -11.42 -14.16 -1.85
N ILE A 40 -12.06 -13.30 -2.64
CA ILE A 40 -13.01 -12.28 -2.18
C ILE A 40 -14.43 -12.82 -2.02
N GLU A 41 -14.71 -14.00 -2.58
CA GLU A 41 -15.98 -14.70 -2.38
C GLU A 41 -16.03 -15.28 -0.96
N GLY A 42 -17.03 -14.86 -0.21
CA GLY A 42 -17.28 -15.37 1.14
C GLY A 42 -18.28 -14.50 1.88
N THR A 43 -18.63 -14.93 3.09
CA THR A 43 -19.40 -14.10 4.02
C THR A 43 -18.45 -13.36 4.95
N TYR A 44 -18.76 -12.08 5.17
CA TYR A 44 -18.01 -11.15 5.98
C TYR A 44 -18.88 -10.63 7.13
N TYR A 45 -18.47 -10.85 8.37
CA TYR A 45 -19.29 -10.54 9.55
C TYR A 45 -19.10 -9.12 10.10
N GLY A 46 -18.02 -8.43 9.72
CA GLY A 46 -17.65 -7.12 10.24
C GLY A 46 -16.84 -7.16 11.53
N ALA A 47 -16.33 -5.99 11.92
CA ALA A 47 -15.36 -5.82 13.01
C ALA A 47 -15.89 -6.23 14.39
N ASN A 48 -17.20 -6.13 14.60
CA ASN A 48 -17.85 -6.46 15.87
C ASN A 48 -17.72 -7.94 16.26
N SER A 49 -17.58 -8.83 15.26
CA SER A 49 -17.30 -10.24 15.52
C SER A 49 -15.90 -10.43 16.14
N CYS A 50 -14.91 -9.69 15.63
CA CYS A 50 -13.53 -9.68 16.11
C CYS A 50 -13.43 -9.04 17.51
N PHE A 51 -14.21 -7.99 17.77
CA PHE A 51 -14.26 -7.29 19.07
C PHE A 51 -14.49 -8.23 20.26
N GLN A 52 -15.24 -9.32 20.07
CA GLN A 52 -15.58 -10.24 21.16
C GLN A 52 -14.33 -10.84 21.84
N CYS A 53 -13.26 -11.05 21.06
CA CYS A 53 -12.02 -11.67 21.54
C CYS A 53 -10.79 -10.75 21.47
N HIS A 54 -10.76 -9.79 20.55
CA HIS A 54 -9.57 -8.98 20.24
C HIS A 54 -9.59 -7.54 20.81
N LYS A 55 -10.34 -7.33 21.90
CA LYS A 55 -10.45 -6.01 22.54
C LYS A 55 -9.45 -5.78 23.68
N GLN A 56 -9.21 -6.82 24.49
CA GLN A 56 -8.19 -6.83 25.53
C GLN A 56 -7.83 -8.28 25.89
N PRO A 57 -6.57 -8.56 26.27
CA PRO A 57 -6.19 -9.87 26.77
C PRO A 57 -6.86 -10.14 28.13
N THR A 58 -7.17 -11.41 28.40
CA THR A 58 -7.69 -11.83 29.72
C THR A 58 -6.69 -12.73 30.45
N ARG A 59 -6.91 -12.94 31.75
CA ARG A 59 -6.10 -13.89 32.53
C ARG A 59 -6.16 -15.32 31.96
N LEU A 60 -7.29 -15.70 31.36
CA LEU A 60 -7.42 -16.99 30.70
C LEU A 60 -6.51 -17.08 29.46
N ASN A 61 -6.44 -16.00 28.67
CA ASN A 61 -5.57 -15.94 27.50
C ASN A 61 -4.10 -16.05 27.89
N TYR A 62 -3.69 -15.30 28.93
CA TYR A 62 -2.33 -15.39 29.48
C TYR A 62 -1.99 -16.81 29.92
N ASN A 63 -2.85 -17.44 30.73
CA ASN A 63 -2.61 -18.80 31.24
C ASN A 63 -2.57 -19.87 30.13
N ARG A 64 -3.20 -19.62 28.97
CA ARG A 64 -3.20 -20.52 27.81
C ARG A 64 -2.01 -20.30 26.86
N GLY A 65 -1.18 -19.27 27.10
CA GLY A 65 -0.10 -18.88 26.19
C GLY A 65 -0.60 -18.20 24.92
N ASP A 66 -1.82 -17.63 24.90
CA ASP A 66 -2.36 -17.01 23.69
C ASP A 66 -1.53 -15.78 23.26
N LEU A 67 -0.91 -15.10 24.24
CA LEU A 67 -0.11 -13.88 24.05
C LEU A 67 1.27 -14.12 23.40
N ASP A 68 1.68 -15.39 23.32
CA ASP A 68 2.88 -15.82 22.60
C ASP A 68 2.67 -15.75 21.08
N TRP A 69 1.43 -15.53 20.64
CA TRP A 69 1.03 -15.52 19.24
C TRP A 69 0.23 -14.27 18.85
N CYS A 70 -0.75 -13.87 19.66
CA CYS A 70 -1.71 -12.81 19.35
C CYS A 70 -1.74 -11.78 20.48
N LEU A 71 -1.89 -10.50 20.14
CA LEU A 71 -1.89 -9.42 21.14
C LEU A 71 -3.24 -9.33 21.87
N LEU A 72 -4.33 -9.71 21.21
CA LEU A 72 -5.72 -9.62 21.70
C LEU A 72 -6.18 -8.18 21.95
N THR A 73 -5.54 -7.23 21.29
CA THR A 73 -5.86 -5.80 21.30
C THR A 73 -6.02 -5.26 19.88
N GLU A 74 -6.12 -6.15 18.90
CA GLU A 74 -6.24 -5.80 17.48
C GLU A 74 -7.40 -4.83 17.24
N TYR A 75 -8.58 -5.12 17.81
CA TYR A 75 -9.74 -4.25 17.67
C TYR A 75 -9.56 -2.92 18.39
N SER A 76 -9.06 -2.93 19.63
CA SER A 76 -8.92 -1.69 20.40
C SER A 76 -7.89 -0.75 19.78
N THR A 77 -6.77 -1.26 19.28
CA THR A 77 -5.80 -0.46 18.52
C THR A 77 -6.38 0.05 17.20
N TRP A 78 -7.02 -0.82 16.40
CA TRP A 78 -7.63 -0.43 15.14
C TRP A 78 -8.70 0.65 15.31
N ARG A 79 -9.62 0.47 16.27
CA ARG A 79 -10.72 1.40 16.48
C ARG A 79 -10.24 2.77 16.95
N THR A 80 -9.17 2.85 17.72
CA THR A 80 -8.81 4.08 18.44
C THR A 80 -7.78 4.97 17.73
N VAL A 81 -6.84 4.39 17.00
CA VAL A 81 -5.70 5.14 16.46
C VAL A 81 -5.37 4.84 15.00
N ASP A 82 -6.03 3.82 14.42
CA ASP A 82 -5.91 3.50 13.00
C ASP A 82 -6.90 4.32 12.17
N LYS A 83 -6.41 4.96 11.11
CA LYS A 83 -7.24 5.74 10.17
C LYS A 83 -8.22 4.85 9.42
N HIS A 84 -7.89 3.57 9.25
CA HIS A 84 -8.74 2.62 8.54
C HIS A 84 -10.14 2.51 9.16
N SER A 85 -10.24 2.55 10.50
CA SER A 85 -11.52 2.53 11.23
C SER A 85 -12.35 3.81 11.09
N MET A 86 -11.77 4.88 10.55
CA MET A 86 -12.38 6.20 10.32
C MET A 86 -12.58 6.50 8.83
N ALA A 87 -12.19 5.57 7.94
CA ALA A 87 -12.14 5.80 6.50
C ALA A 87 -13.53 6.07 5.92
N TYR A 88 -14.59 5.46 6.45
CA TYR A 88 -15.96 5.76 6.02
C TYR A 88 -16.40 7.16 6.49
N ALA A 89 -16.05 7.56 7.72
CA ALA A 89 -16.45 8.85 8.29
C ALA A 89 -15.98 10.06 7.45
N VAL A 90 -14.85 9.94 6.74
CA VAL A 90 -14.38 11.03 5.86
C VAL A 90 -15.21 11.20 4.59
N LEU A 91 -15.98 10.18 4.17
CA LEU A 91 -16.92 10.29 3.06
C LEU A 91 -18.14 11.12 3.43
N GLU A 92 -18.62 10.99 4.66
CA GLU A 92 -19.74 11.78 5.21
C GLU A 92 -19.30 13.10 5.86
N GLY A 93 -18.00 13.39 5.85
CA GLY A 93 -17.46 14.67 6.28
C GLY A 93 -17.56 15.75 5.20
N PRO A 94 -17.32 17.03 5.54
CA PRO A 94 -17.52 18.16 4.62
C PRO A 94 -16.78 18.05 3.27
N ARG A 95 -15.57 17.46 3.24
CA ARG A 95 -14.84 17.25 1.97
C ARG A 95 -15.49 16.14 1.14
N GLY A 96 -15.89 15.03 1.75
CA GLY A 96 -16.53 13.91 1.05
C GLY A 96 -17.86 14.31 0.43
N GLU A 97 -18.70 15.02 1.19
CA GLU A 97 -19.93 15.65 0.68
C GLU A 97 -19.64 16.64 -0.45
N GLY A 98 -18.61 17.47 -0.28
CA GLY A 98 -18.17 18.43 -1.30
C GLY A 98 -17.61 17.79 -2.57
N ILE A 99 -17.06 16.58 -2.48
CA ILE A 99 -16.66 15.76 -3.64
C ILE A 99 -17.92 15.19 -4.30
N GLY A 100 -18.81 14.59 -3.52
CA GLY A 100 -20.10 14.04 -3.99
C GLY A 100 -20.94 15.08 -4.72
N ALA A 101 -21.01 16.32 -4.23
CA ALA A 101 -21.72 17.42 -4.89
C ALA A 101 -21.11 17.81 -6.24
N LYS A 102 -19.77 17.86 -6.34
CA LYS A 102 -19.07 18.21 -7.60
C LYS A 102 -19.15 17.09 -8.63
N LEU A 103 -19.05 15.84 -8.18
CA LEU A 103 -19.18 14.64 -9.02
C LEU A 103 -20.64 14.24 -9.27
N ARG A 104 -21.58 14.81 -8.52
CA ARG A 104 -23.02 14.50 -8.56
C ARG A 104 -23.31 13.03 -8.26
N VAL A 105 -22.67 12.51 -7.23
CA VAL A 105 -22.83 11.14 -6.73
C VAL A 105 -22.99 11.11 -5.22
N GLU A 106 -23.65 10.07 -4.73
CA GLU A 106 -23.73 9.79 -3.30
C GLU A 106 -22.53 8.92 -2.92
N VAL A 107 -21.51 9.54 -2.30
CA VAL A 107 -20.20 8.90 -2.05
C VAL A 107 -20.26 7.68 -1.12
N THR A 108 -21.34 7.52 -0.38
CA THR A 108 -21.59 6.38 0.52
C THR A 108 -22.28 5.21 -0.16
N ARG A 109 -22.64 5.33 -1.44
CA ARG A 109 -23.23 4.23 -2.20
C ARG A 109 -22.14 3.35 -2.84
N PRO A 110 -22.29 2.01 -2.80
CA PRO A 110 -21.35 1.10 -3.47
C PRO A 110 -21.13 1.44 -4.95
N GLU A 111 -22.17 1.90 -5.65
CA GLU A 111 -22.10 2.26 -7.07
C GLU A 111 -21.29 3.53 -7.35
N SER A 112 -20.88 4.28 -6.32
CA SER A 112 -20.00 5.43 -6.49
C SER A 112 -18.52 5.04 -6.49
N GLY A 113 -18.18 3.80 -6.13
CA GLY A 113 -16.81 3.28 -6.07
C GLY A 113 -15.97 3.77 -4.89
N CYS A 114 -16.41 4.79 -4.13
CA CYS A 114 -15.65 5.32 -3.00
C CYS A 114 -15.51 4.29 -1.86
N LEU A 115 -16.53 3.45 -1.65
CA LEU A 115 -16.52 2.42 -0.62
C LEU A 115 -15.44 1.36 -0.85
N SER A 116 -14.98 1.11 -2.08
CA SER A 116 -13.97 0.09 -2.37
C SER A 116 -12.61 0.36 -1.73
N CYS A 117 -12.34 1.61 -1.34
CA CYS A 117 -11.15 2.02 -0.58
C CYS A 117 -11.46 2.52 0.85
N HIS A 118 -12.68 3.02 1.09
CA HIS A 118 -13.06 3.67 2.36
C HIS A 118 -13.89 2.78 3.29
N ALA A 119 -14.31 1.61 2.82
CA ALA A 119 -15.04 0.62 3.58
C ALA A 119 -14.69 -0.79 3.08
N GLN A 120 -15.24 -1.82 3.71
CA GLN A 120 -15.26 -3.13 3.10
C GLN A 120 -16.34 -3.19 2.00
N ASN A 121 -15.91 -3.26 0.75
CA ASN A 121 -16.78 -3.36 -0.42
C ASN A 121 -16.09 -4.13 -1.54
N PHE A 122 -16.21 -5.47 -1.52
CA PHE A 122 -15.70 -6.34 -2.58
C PHE A 122 -16.81 -6.72 -3.57
N PRO A 123 -16.47 -6.95 -4.85
CA PRO A 123 -17.38 -7.63 -5.77
C PRO A 123 -17.85 -8.97 -5.18
N THR A 124 -19.13 -9.31 -5.32
CA THR A 124 -19.70 -10.63 -4.95
C THR A 124 -19.63 -11.06 -3.48
N GLN A 125 -19.24 -10.16 -2.56
CA GLN A 125 -19.23 -10.46 -1.12
C GLN A 125 -20.64 -10.72 -0.58
N GLN A 126 -20.73 -11.57 0.44
CA GLN A 126 -21.93 -11.72 1.27
C GLN A 126 -21.69 -11.01 2.61
N LEU A 127 -22.70 -10.29 3.09
CA LEU A 127 -22.61 -9.53 4.33
C LEU A 127 -23.35 -10.25 5.45
N GLY A 128 -22.66 -10.48 6.56
CA GLY A 128 -23.23 -11.02 7.78
C GLY A 128 -24.19 -10.03 8.46
N PRO A 129 -25.00 -10.50 9.41
CA PRO A 129 -26.06 -9.70 10.03
C PRO A 129 -25.55 -8.49 10.83
N ASP A 130 -24.35 -8.56 11.41
CA ASP A 130 -23.76 -7.50 12.23
C ASP A 130 -22.77 -6.61 11.46
N PHE A 131 -22.67 -6.80 10.15
CA PHE A 131 -21.78 -6.04 9.28
C PHE A 131 -22.23 -4.58 9.15
N SER A 132 -21.27 -3.64 9.12
CA SER A 132 -21.53 -2.24 8.78
C SER A 132 -20.41 -1.66 7.91
N HIS A 133 -20.78 -0.94 6.85
CA HIS A 133 -19.82 -0.15 6.07
C HIS A 133 -19.21 1.01 6.88
N THR A 134 -19.92 1.49 7.92
CA THR A 134 -19.43 2.58 8.78
C THR A 134 -18.26 2.17 9.66
N ASP A 135 -17.93 0.87 9.72
CA ASP A 135 -16.67 0.40 10.31
C ASP A 135 -15.44 0.83 9.50
N GLY A 136 -15.63 1.30 8.26
CA GLY A 136 -14.52 1.67 7.39
C GLY A 136 -13.75 0.45 6.89
N VAL A 137 -12.44 0.60 6.73
CA VAL A 137 -11.54 -0.49 6.37
C VAL A 137 -11.33 -1.34 7.62
N ASN A 138 -12.09 -2.43 7.72
CA ASN A 138 -12.16 -3.29 8.90
C ASN A 138 -11.17 -4.47 8.83
N CYS A 139 -11.18 -5.33 9.85
CA CYS A 139 -10.30 -6.49 9.97
C CYS A 139 -10.33 -7.41 8.74
N GLU A 140 -11.50 -7.68 8.18
CA GLU A 140 -11.68 -8.63 7.07
C GLU A 140 -11.28 -8.05 5.71
N VAL A 141 -11.07 -6.73 5.60
CA VAL A 141 -10.42 -6.13 4.42
C VAL A 141 -8.96 -6.54 4.32
N CYS A 142 -8.33 -6.90 5.45
CA CYS A 142 -6.95 -7.38 5.49
C CYS A 142 -6.86 -8.91 5.67
N HIS A 143 -7.77 -9.50 6.45
CA HIS A 143 -7.73 -10.91 6.82
C HIS A 143 -8.58 -11.84 5.94
N GLY A 144 -9.40 -11.28 5.04
CA GLY A 144 -10.31 -12.05 4.19
C GLY A 144 -11.63 -12.42 4.88
N PRO A 145 -12.55 -13.07 4.16
CA PRO A 145 -13.90 -13.38 4.65
C PRO A 145 -13.86 -14.35 5.83
N SER A 146 -14.36 -13.94 7.00
CA SER A 146 -14.28 -14.77 8.22
C SER A 146 -15.23 -15.97 8.23
N GLY A 147 -16.30 -15.96 7.43
CA GLY A 147 -17.16 -17.14 7.21
C GLY A 147 -18.64 -16.82 7.14
N GLY A 148 -19.48 -17.87 7.11
CA GLY A 148 -20.96 -17.81 7.10
C GLY A 148 -21.58 -19.14 7.58
N THR A 149 -22.87 -19.40 7.25
CA THR A 149 -23.56 -20.67 7.56
C THR A 149 -22.87 -21.91 6.97
N ASP A 150 -22.02 -21.73 5.96
CA ASP A 150 -21.32 -22.79 5.23
C ASP A 150 -19.85 -22.99 5.67
N GLY A 151 -19.43 -22.32 6.75
CA GLY A 151 -18.06 -22.38 7.29
C GLY A 151 -17.17 -21.18 6.92
N GLY A 152 -15.95 -21.18 7.46
CA GLY A 152 -14.93 -20.12 7.32
C GLY A 152 -13.94 -20.15 8.49
N TRP A 153 -12.95 -19.26 8.51
CA TRP A 153 -11.89 -19.27 9.53
C TRP A 153 -12.34 -18.72 10.91
N PHE A 154 -13.50 -18.07 11.03
CA PHE A 154 -14.00 -17.50 12.30
C PHE A 154 -14.12 -18.53 13.43
N GLY A 155 -14.63 -19.73 13.14
CA GLY A 155 -14.75 -20.80 14.15
C GLY A 155 -13.41 -21.47 14.47
N PRO A 156 -12.72 -22.04 13.46
CA PRO A 156 -11.45 -22.74 13.65
C PRO A 156 -10.35 -21.88 14.29
N HIS A 157 -10.29 -20.57 14.03
CA HIS A 157 -9.20 -19.73 14.55
C HIS A 157 -9.20 -19.60 16.08
N GLN A 158 -10.35 -19.81 16.72
CA GLN A 158 -10.49 -19.72 18.17
C GLN A 158 -9.88 -20.93 18.89
N THR A 159 -9.55 -21.98 18.14
CA THR A 159 -8.99 -23.22 18.69
C THR A 159 -7.47 -23.15 18.79
N SER A 160 -6.89 -23.84 19.77
CA SER A 160 -5.43 -23.89 19.94
C SER A 160 -4.71 -24.53 18.75
N ASP A 161 -5.39 -25.42 18.02
CA ASP A 161 -4.88 -26.11 16.83
C ASP A 161 -4.65 -25.17 15.65
N TRP A 162 -5.33 -24.01 15.60
CA TRP A 162 -5.18 -23.02 14.54
C TRP A 162 -3.72 -22.63 14.27
N ARG A 163 -2.91 -22.53 15.33
CA ARG A 163 -1.49 -22.16 15.25
C ARG A 163 -0.66 -23.18 14.48
N ARG A 164 -1.09 -24.44 14.49
CA ARG A 164 -0.41 -25.56 13.83
C ARG A 164 -0.84 -25.76 12.38
N ARG A 165 -1.79 -24.96 11.88
CA ARG A 165 -2.19 -25.02 10.47
C ARG A 165 -1.23 -24.27 9.57
N THR A 166 -0.98 -24.81 8.38
CA THR A 166 -0.18 -24.14 7.35
C THR A 166 -0.95 -22.95 6.76
N PRO A 167 -0.28 -21.99 6.11
CA PRO A 167 -0.97 -20.91 5.43
C PRO A 167 -1.98 -21.40 4.39
N GLU A 168 -1.68 -22.48 3.67
CA GLU A 168 -2.58 -23.07 2.67
C GLU A 168 -3.87 -23.58 3.30
N GLU A 169 -3.78 -24.32 4.40
CA GLU A 169 -4.95 -24.82 5.14
C GLU A 169 -5.81 -23.67 5.72
N LYS A 170 -5.18 -22.54 6.05
CA LYS A 170 -5.88 -21.33 6.51
C LYS A 170 -6.53 -20.59 5.33
N ALA A 171 -5.87 -20.55 4.18
CA ALA A 171 -6.38 -19.94 2.96
C ALA A 171 -7.59 -20.70 2.38
N GLU A 172 -7.62 -22.03 2.49
CA GLU A 172 -8.80 -22.84 2.14
C GLU A 172 -10.07 -22.44 2.92
N LEU A 173 -9.89 -21.91 4.13
CA LEU A 173 -10.96 -21.39 4.99
C LEU A 173 -11.23 -19.89 4.80
N GLY A 174 -10.56 -19.24 3.84
CA GLY A 174 -10.72 -17.82 3.51
C GLY A 174 -9.79 -16.86 4.25
N LEU A 175 -8.84 -17.34 5.07
CA LEU A 175 -7.89 -16.45 5.74
C LEU A 175 -6.75 -16.08 4.76
N TRP A 176 -6.54 -14.78 4.59
CA TRP A 176 -5.46 -14.26 3.77
C TRP A 176 -4.09 -14.29 4.48
N ASN A 177 -3.05 -14.66 3.74
CA ASN A 177 -1.70 -14.84 4.30
C ASN A 177 -0.90 -13.54 4.32
N LEU A 178 -1.13 -12.70 5.33
CA LEU A 178 -0.37 -11.46 5.54
C LEU A 178 1.09 -11.65 5.98
N ARG A 179 1.57 -12.90 6.13
CA ARG A 179 3.00 -13.19 6.37
C ARG A 179 3.79 -13.38 5.08
N ASP A 180 3.10 -13.62 3.97
CA ASP A 180 3.71 -13.64 2.65
C ASP A 180 3.90 -12.19 2.19
N PRO A 181 5.16 -11.73 2.00
CA PRO A 181 5.44 -10.35 1.63
C PRO A 181 4.86 -9.98 0.25
N GLU A 182 4.72 -10.94 -0.68
CA GLU A 182 4.12 -10.66 -1.99
C GLU A 182 2.63 -10.38 -1.83
N PHE A 183 1.92 -11.28 -1.14
CA PHE A 183 0.49 -11.13 -0.88
C PHE A 183 0.21 -9.87 -0.07
N GLN A 184 0.99 -9.62 0.99
CA GLN A 184 0.86 -8.43 1.83
C GLN A 184 1.02 -7.14 1.01
N ALA A 185 2.06 -7.08 0.16
CA ALA A 185 2.28 -5.94 -0.73
C ALA A 185 1.11 -5.77 -1.72
N GLN A 186 0.68 -6.84 -2.39
CA GLN A 186 -0.40 -6.81 -3.37
C GLN A 186 -1.70 -6.25 -2.73
N LEU A 187 -2.03 -6.72 -1.53
CA LEU A 187 -3.22 -6.27 -0.83
C LEU A 187 -3.18 -4.77 -0.51
N TYR A 188 -2.07 -4.27 0.04
CA TYR A 188 -1.99 -2.84 0.41
C TYR A 188 -1.95 -1.93 -0.83
N LEU A 189 -1.21 -2.34 -1.86
CA LEU A 189 -1.10 -1.60 -3.11
C LEU A 189 -2.41 -1.56 -3.89
N SER A 190 -3.28 -2.57 -3.75
CA SER A 190 -4.59 -2.56 -4.42
C SER A 190 -5.47 -1.35 -4.04
N CYS A 191 -5.28 -0.75 -2.84
CA CYS A 191 -5.91 0.52 -2.44
C CYS A 191 -5.00 1.73 -2.69
N HIS A 192 -3.71 1.63 -2.32
CA HIS A 192 -2.80 2.77 -2.27
C HIS A 192 -2.16 3.13 -3.63
N VAL A 193 -2.14 2.19 -4.57
CA VAL A 193 -1.86 2.41 -6.00
C VAL A 193 -3.17 2.39 -6.77
N GLY A 194 -3.99 1.38 -6.50
CA GLY A 194 -5.28 1.14 -7.13
C GLY A 194 -5.32 -0.24 -7.82
N ASN A 195 -6.54 -0.75 -8.01
CA ASN A 195 -6.81 -2.01 -8.69
C ASN A 195 -8.16 -1.88 -9.41
N ALA A 196 -8.15 -2.03 -10.73
CA ALA A 196 -9.35 -1.83 -11.54
C ALA A 196 -10.40 -2.91 -11.26
N GLU A 197 -10.00 -4.18 -11.15
CA GLU A 197 -10.89 -5.32 -10.90
C GLU A 197 -11.69 -5.17 -9.60
N LEU A 198 -11.04 -4.68 -8.54
CA LEU A 198 -11.67 -4.42 -7.24
C LEU A 198 -12.42 -3.08 -7.16
N GLY A 199 -12.46 -2.32 -8.25
CA GLY A 199 -13.07 -0.98 -8.30
C GLY A 199 -12.35 0.06 -7.44
N ARG A 200 -11.05 -0.15 -7.18
CA ARG A 200 -10.19 0.71 -6.37
C ARG A 200 -9.44 1.68 -7.27
N VAL A 201 -10.14 2.68 -7.78
CA VAL A 201 -9.59 3.63 -8.75
C VAL A 201 -9.89 5.06 -8.32
N VAL A 202 -8.82 5.84 -8.10
CA VAL A 202 -8.92 7.29 -7.86
C VAL A 202 -8.63 8.01 -9.17
N SER A 203 -9.62 8.71 -9.71
CA SER A 203 -9.51 9.35 -11.02
C SER A 203 -9.10 10.83 -10.99
N HIS A 204 -8.66 11.38 -12.12
CA HIS A 204 -8.40 12.82 -12.24
C HIS A 204 -9.62 13.70 -11.87
N PRO A 205 -10.87 13.40 -12.29
CA PRO A 205 -12.07 14.08 -11.77
C PRO A 205 -12.24 14.01 -10.26
N MET A 206 -11.89 12.89 -9.60
CA MET A 206 -11.93 12.80 -8.14
C MET A 206 -10.90 13.74 -7.49
N TYR A 207 -9.68 13.82 -8.01
CA TYR A 207 -8.69 14.81 -7.55
C TYR A 207 -9.19 16.24 -7.74
N ALA A 208 -9.74 16.55 -8.92
CA ALA A 208 -10.32 17.87 -9.21
C ALA A 208 -11.51 18.22 -8.29
N ALA A 209 -12.28 17.22 -7.86
CA ALA A 209 -13.38 17.40 -6.91
C ALA A 209 -12.90 17.64 -5.46
N GLY A 210 -11.64 17.30 -5.15
CA GLY A 210 -11.01 17.55 -3.86
C GLY A 210 -10.48 16.31 -3.15
N HIS A 211 -10.40 15.15 -3.81
CA HIS A 211 -9.72 13.98 -3.25
C HIS A 211 -8.23 14.31 -3.00
N PRO A 212 -7.67 14.01 -1.82
CA PRO A 212 -6.23 14.20 -1.58
C PRO A 212 -5.38 13.35 -2.54
N PRO A 213 -4.17 13.79 -2.94
CA PRO A 213 -3.28 12.95 -3.73
C PRO A 213 -2.91 11.68 -2.95
N LEU A 214 -2.85 10.54 -3.64
CA LEU A 214 -2.31 9.31 -3.07
C LEU A 214 -0.77 9.45 -3.01
N PRO A 215 -0.15 9.40 -1.83
CA PRO A 215 1.30 9.50 -1.73
C PRO A 215 1.97 8.25 -2.28
N SER A 216 3.22 8.40 -2.73
CA SER A 216 4.12 7.26 -2.95
C SER A 216 4.24 6.40 -1.69
N ILE A 217 4.30 5.08 -1.89
CA ILE A 217 4.25 4.06 -0.84
C ILE A 217 5.42 3.08 -0.99
N ASP A 218 6.28 3.02 0.03
CA ASP A 218 7.13 1.84 0.28
C ASP A 218 6.35 0.96 1.27
N VAL A 219 6.18 -0.31 0.93
CA VAL A 219 5.28 -1.21 1.67
C VAL A 219 5.76 -1.45 3.10
N ALA A 220 7.07 -1.67 3.30
CA ALA A 220 7.63 -1.93 4.62
C ALA A 220 7.53 -0.70 5.53
N ARG A 221 7.85 0.49 5.01
CA ARG A 221 7.71 1.75 5.75
C ARG A 221 6.25 2.07 6.05
N PHE A 222 5.34 1.81 5.12
CA PHE A 222 3.91 1.94 5.34
C PHE A 222 3.45 1.05 6.50
N VAL A 223 3.82 -0.23 6.50
CA VAL A 223 3.52 -1.16 7.60
C VAL A 223 4.06 -0.69 8.94
N LYS A 224 5.30 -0.18 8.98
CA LYS A 224 5.88 0.39 10.21
C LYS A 224 5.18 1.65 10.71
N ASN A 225 4.48 2.40 9.84
CA ASN A 225 3.73 3.61 10.20
C ASN A 225 2.27 3.35 10.61
N LEU A 226 1.76 2.16 10.33
CA LEU A 226 0.45 1.75 10.83
C LEU A 226 0.53 1.51 12.34
N PRO A 227 -0.55 1.78 13.10
CA PRO A 227 -0.61 1.38 14.50
C PRO A 227 -0.45 -0.13 14.61
N GLN A 228 0.72 -0.57 15.06
CA GLN A 228 1.05 -1.98 15.13
C GLN A 228 0.13 -2.66 16.12
N HIS A 229 -0.61 -3.64 15.61
CA HIS A 229 -1.48 -4.52 16.40
C HIS A 229 -1.24 -5.99 16.06
N TRP A 230 -0.14 -6.28 15.39
CA TRP A 230 0.38 -7.62 15.15
C TRP A 230 1.78 -7.73 15.78
N ARG A 231 2.30 -8.95 15.84
CA ARG A 231 3.74 -9.18 16.06
C ARG A 231 4.42 -9.32 14.70
N ASP A 232 5.59 -8.72 14.54
CA ASP A 232 6.39 -8.89 13.33
C ASP A 232 6.69 -10.39 13.11
N LYS A 233 6.78 -10.80 11.83
CA LYS A 233 6.83 -12.21 11.39
C LYS A 233 7.81 -13.04 12.22
N ASP A 234 9.01 -12.50 12.42
CA ASP A 234 10.13 -13.18 13.07
C ASP A 234 10.19 -12.98 14.59
N ASP A 235 9.34 -12.12 15.15
CA ASP A 235 9.32 -11.77 16.57
C ASP A 235 8.21 -12.49 17.36
N VAL A 236 7.43 -13.36 16.73
CA VAL A 236 6.38 -14.14 17.42
C VAL A 236 7.03 -15.16 18.37
N PRO A 237 6.83 -15.05 19.71
CA PRO A 237 7.48 -15.95 20.67
C PRO A 237 7.17 -17.44 20.46
N TRP A 238 5.96 -17.77 20.02
CA TRP A 238 5.52 -19.15 19.78
C TRP A 238 6.39 -19.92 18.77
N TRP A 239 7.08 -19.22 17.86
CA TRP A 239 7.94 -19.89 16.86
C TRP A 239 9.10 -20.67 17.45
N ARG A 240 9.55 -20.34 18.67
CA ARG A 240 10.66 -21.04 19.33
C ARG A 240 10.38 -22.54 19.52
N ASP A 241 9.13 -22.88 19.82
CA ASP A 241 8.69 -24.24 20.13
C ASP A 241 7.81 -24.85 19.02
N ALA A 242 7.59 -24.12 17.93
CA ALA A 242 6.76 -24.56 16.83
C ALA A 242 7.44 -25.69 16.03
N PRO A 243 6.67 -26.67 15.51
CA PRO A 243 7.23 -27.70 14.64
C PRO A 243 7.91 -27.09 13.41
N GLU A 244 9.06 -27.63 13.03
CA GLU A 244 9.87 -27.11 11.91
C GLU A 244 9.09 -27.02 10.60
N ALA A 245 8.28 -28.05 10.29
CA ALA A 245 7.43 -28.04 9.09
C ALA A 245 6.43 -26.86 9.08
N ILE A 246 5.92 -26.45 10.23
CA ILE A 246 4.99 -25.31 10.34
C ILE A 246 5.75 -23.99 10.21
N ARG A 247 6.94 -23.87 10.81
CA ARG A 247 7.80 -22.71 10.62
C ARG A 247 8.16 -22.51 9.14
N GLN A 248 8.61 -23.57 8.49
CA GLN A 248 8.94 -23.57 7.06
C GLN A 248 7.75 -23.18 6.20
N ALA A 249 6.56 -23.76 6.47
CA ALA A 249 5.35 -23.39 5.75
C ALA A 249 4.95 -21.91 5.93
N ASN A 250 5.33 -21.28 7.04
CA ASN A 250 5.06 -19.86 7.30
C ASN A 250 6.25 -18.94 6.92
N GLY A 251 7.29 -19.46 6.25
CA GLY A 251 8.45 -18.67 5.84
C GLY A 251 9.24 -18.08 7.00
N ILE A 252 9.29 -18.76 8.15
CA ILE A 252 10.00 -18.30 9.35
C ILE A 252 11.46 -18.72 9.28
N GLU A 253 12.35 -17.75 9.15
CA GLU A 253 13.80 -17.94 9.08
C GLU A 253 14.49 -17.66 10.43
N GLU A 254 15.75 -18.09 10.57
CA GLU A 254 16.56 -17.79 11.77
C GLU A 254 17.04 -16.34 11.81
N ALA A 255 17.29 -15.73 10.65
CA ALA A 255 17.69 -14.33 10.53
C ALA A 255 16.46 -13.41 10.44
N LYS A 256 16.43 -12.35 11.24
CA LYS A 256 15.29 -11.41 11.34
C LYS A 256 15.47 -10.23 10.40
N ARG A 257 14.96 -10.35 9.18
CA ARG A 257 15.12 -9.32 8.13
C ARG A 257 13.88 -9.09 7.28
N TYR A 258 12.72 -9.28 7.93
CA TYR A 258 11.44 -9.08 7.28
C TYR A 258 11.24 -7.67 6.71
N GLY A 259 11.84 -6.64 7.31
CA GLY A 259 11.73 -5.26 6.80
C GLY A 259 12.36 -5.12 5.41
N ALA A 260 13.60 -5.58 5.26
CA ALA A 260 14.31 -5.59 3.99
C ALA A 260 13.65 -6.53 2.98
N GLU A 261 13.20 -7.71 3.42
CA GLU A 261 12.42 -8.65 2.59
C GLU A 261 11.18 -7.97 2.01
N LEU A 262 10.33 -7.38 2.88
CA LEU A 262 9.10 -6.73 2.49
C LEU A 262 9.33 -5.47 1.63
N SER A 263 10.40 -4.71 1.87
CA SER A 263 10.75 -3.57 1.00
C SER A 263 11.14 -4.06 -0.39
N MET A 264 12.01 -5.07 -0.49
CA MET A 264 12.46 -5.57 -1.80
C MET A 264 11.35 -6.26 -2.59
N VAL A 265 10.53 -7.10 -1.95
CA VAL A 265 9.37 -7.72 -2.59
C VAL A 265 8.34 -6.64 -2.95
N GLY A 266 8.07 -5.73 -2.02
CA GLY A 266 7.15 -4.61 -2.20
C GLY A 266 7.50 -3.72 -3.39
N ASN A 267 8.77 -3.50 -3.70
CA ASN A 267 9.20 -2.74 -4.88
C ASN A 267 8.75 -3.39 -6.19
N VAL A 268 8.97 -4.69 -6.32
CA VAL A 268 8.61 -5.46 -7.53
C VAL A 268 7.09 -5.52 -7.68
N VAL A 269 6.38 -5.75 -6.58
CA VAL A 269 4.91 -5.76 -6.57
C VAL A 269 4.34 -4.36 -6.85
N ALA A 270 4.95 -3.28 -6.33
CA ALA A 270 4.52 -1.91 -6.64
C ALA A 270 4.64 -1.60 -8.14
N LEU A 271 5.73 -2.04 -8.80
CA LEU A 271 5.85 -1.96 -10.24
C LEU A 271 4.73 -2.75 -10.94
N ARG A 272 4.53 -4.02 -10.56
CA ARG A 272 3.50 -4.89 -11.12
C ARG A 272 2.11 -4.26 -11.02
N GLU A 273 1.65 -3.93 -9.81
CA GLU A 273 0.29 -3.42 -9.58
C GLU A 273 0.07 -2.07 -10.27
N SER A 274 1.10 -1.20 -10.32
CA SER A 274 1.01 0.06 -11.05
C SER A 274 0.85 -0.16 -12.56
N MET A 275 1.54 -1.17 -13.11
CA MET A 275 1.46 -1.51 -14.53
C MET A 275 0.17 -2.26 -14.88
N ASN A 276 -0.34 -3.12 -13.99
CA ASN A 276 -1.64 -3.77 -14.14
C ASN A 276 -2.76 -2.73 -14.17
N LEU A 277 -2.80 -1.82 -13.18
CA LEU A 277 -3.78 -0.73 -13.17
C LEU A 277 -3.71 0.13 -14.45
N LEU A 278 -2.50 0.46 -14.91
CA LEU A 278 -2.30 1.22 -16.14
C LEU A 278 -2.80 0.43 -17.37
N ALA A 279 -2.47 -0.85 -17.47
CA ALA A 279 -2.87 -1.72 -18.56
C ALA A 279 -4.39 -1.91 -18.63
N ASP A 280 -5.03 -2.21 -17.50
CA ASP A 280 -6.47 -2.43 -17.39
C ASP A 280 -7.24 -1.19 -17.83
N ARG A 281 -6.76 -0.01 -17.41
CA ARG A 281 -7.38 1.26 -17.77
C ARG A 281 -7.12 1.67 -19.22
N ALA A 282 -6.03 1.17 -19.82
CA ALA A 282 -5.70 1.35 -21.22
C ALA A 282 -6.38 0.31 -22.15
N ASP A 283 -6.91 -0.78 -21.60
CA ASP A 283 -7.58 -1.82 -22.38
C ASP A 283 -9.01 -1.46 -22.74
N LEU A 284 -9.13 -0.67 -23.81
CA LEU A 284 -10.42 -0.25 -24.34
C LEU A 284 -11.20 -1.38 -25.04
N SER A 285 -10.61 -2.56 -25.22
CA SER A 285 -11.27 -3.70 -25.86
C SER A 285 -12.09 -4.56 -24.90
N ASN A 286 -11.90 -4.37 -23.59
CA ASN A 286 -12.64 -5.09 -22.58
C ASN A 286 -14.11 -4.63 -22.58
N THR A 287 -15.02 -5.51 -23.00
CA THR A 287 -16.47 -5.25 -23.11
C THR A 287 -17.22 -5.51 -21.81
N ALA A 288 -16.53 -5.92 -20.74
CA ALA A 288 -17.13 -6.25 -19.45
C ALA A 288 -16.43 -5.59 -18.25
N PRO A 289 -16.16 -4.27 -18.22
CA PRO A 289 -16.04 -3.63 -16.94
C PRO A 289 -17.46 -3.50 -16.40
N MET A 290 -17.74 -3.93 -15.18
CA MET A 290 -18.69 -3.14 -14.38
C MET A 290 -18.18 -1.71 -14.55
N THR A 291 -18.92 -0.81 -15.19
CA THR A 291 -18.35 0.43 -15.79
C THR A 291 -17.67 1.37 -14.80
N LEU A 292 -17.78 1.08 -13.50
CA LEU A 292 -17.13 1.71 -12.36
C LEU A 292 -15.73 1.17 -12.04
N SER A 293 -15.40 -0.04 -12.49
CA SER A 293 -14.18 -0.76 -12.11
C SER A 293 -12.97 -0.27 -12.93
N ALA A 294 -13.11 -0.20 -14.25
CA ALA A 294 -12.06 0.30 -15.14
C ALA A 294 -12.08 1.83 -15.34
N TRP A 295 -13.26 2.42 -15.59
CA TRP A 295 -13.39 3.84 -15.99
C TRP A 295 -14.46 4.58 -15.18
N PRO A 296 -14.26 4.76 -13.85
CA PRO A 296 -15.20 5.50 -13.02
C PRO A 296 -15.47 6.92 -13.55
N GLU A 297 -14.54 7.55 -14.28
CA GLU A 297 -14.72 8.87 -14.89
C GLU A 297 -15.93 8.95 -15.83
N ILE A 298 -16.21 7.84 -16.52
CA ILE A 298 -17.34 7.72 -17.44
C ILE A 298 -18.64 7.60 -16.64
N ALA A 299 -18.64 6.75 -15.62
CA ALA A 299 -19.81 6.48 -14.79
C ALA A 299 -20.17 7.64 -13.84
N LEU A 300 -19.18 8.38 -13.34
CA LEU A 300 -19.34 9.49 -12.39
C LEU A 300 -19.70 10.83 -13.08
N ASN A 301 -19.68 10.90 -14.43
CA ASN A 301 -20.04 12.11 -15.14
C ASN A 301 -21.53 12.09 -15.55
N GLU A 302 -22.36 12.92 -14.92
CA GLU A 302 -23.80 12.97 -15.20
C GLU A 302 -24.15 13.28 -16.67
N SER A 303 -23.35 14.12 -17.34
CA SER A 303 -23.58 14.45 -18.76
C SER A 303 -23.35 13.26 -19.71
N ILE A 304 -22.66 12.24 -19.21
CA ILE A 304 -22.42 10.98 -19.90
C ILE A 304 -23.47 9.95 -19.47
N ARG A 305 -23.67 9.77 -18.15
CA ARG A 305 -24.62 8.82 -17.58
C ARG A 305 -26.05 9.01 -18.09
N ASN A 306 -26.50 10.26 -18.23
CA ASN A 306 -27.87 10.58 -18.62
C ASN A 306 -28.03 10.85 -20.13
N ASN A 307 -27.01 10.57 -20.94
CA ASN A 307 -27.07 10.79 -22.37
C ASN A 307 -27.60 9.51 -23.06
N PRO A 308 -28.75 9.57 -23.76
CA PRO A 308 -29.34 8.40 -24.41
C PRO A 308 -28.44 7.71 -25.43
N ARG A 309 -27.41 8.40 -25.94
CA ARG A 309 -26.40 7.81 -26.81
C ARG A 309 -25.57 6.73 -26.12
N PHE A 310 -25.42 6.80 -24.79
CA PHE A 310 -24.55 5.92 -24.01
C PHE A 310 -25.31 4.93 -23.13
N GLU A 311 -26.58 4.65 -23.45
CA GLU A 311 -27.39 3.60 -22.80
C GLU A 311 -26.93 2.18 -23.19
N ASN A 312 -26.21 2.04 -24.31
CA ASN A 312 -25.68 0.75 -24.76
C ASN A 312 -24.26 0.50 -24.21
N ALA A 313 -24.11 -0.58 -23.44
CA ALA A 313 -22.83 -1.08 -22.92
C ALA A 313 -21.75 -1.25 -24.02
N GLU A 314 -22.15 -1.56 -25.25
CA GLU A 314 -21.24 -1.73 -26.39
C GLU A 314 -20.59 -0.41 -26.86
N GLU A 315 -21.08 0.76 -26.43
CA GLU A 315 -20.50 2.06 -26.78
C GLU A 315 -19.41 2.55 -25.82
N TYR A 316 -19.26 1.93 -24.64
CA TYR A 316 -18.29 2.33 -23.63
C TYR A 316 -16.84 2.34 -24.13
N PRO A 317 -16.35 1.33 -24.88
CA PRO A 317 -15.04 1.37 -25.54
C PRO A 317 -14.78 2.64 -26.37
N LYS A 318 -15.77 3.05 -27.17
CA LYS A 318 -15.65 4.24 -28.03
C LYS A 318 -15.59 5.50 -27.19
N LEU A 319 -16.40 5.57 -26.14
CA LEU A 319 -16.41 6.70 -25.23
C LEU A 319 -15.09 6.81 -24.45
N ALA A 320 -14.58 5.71 -23.92
CA ALA A 320 -13.29 5.65 -23.24
C ALA A 320 -12.15 6.11 -24.16
N LEU A 321 -12.18 5.73 -25.45
CA LEU A 321 -11.21 6.23 -26.43
C LEU A 321 -11.25 7.76 -26.58
N THR A 322 -12.45 8.36 -26.64
CA THR A 322 -12.58 9.83 -26.72
C THR A 322 -12.11 10.55 -25.45
N ARG A 323 -12.09 9.84 -24.31
CA ARG A 323 -11.69 10.35 -22.99
C ARG A 323 -10.32 9.85 -22.54
N TRP A 324 -9.57 9.19 -23.41
CA TRP A 324 -8.25 8.64 -23.07
C TRP A 324 -7.32 9.64 -22.37
N PRO A 325 -7.22 10.93 -22.78
CA PRO A 325 -6.42 11.90 -22.04
C PRO A 325 -6.80 12.02 -20.56
N GLU A 326 -8.08 12.01 -20.23
CA GLU A 326 -8.59 12.10 -18.85
C GLU A 326 -8.30 10.82 -18.06
N ILE A 327 -8.46 9.65 -18.70
CA ILE A 327 -8.20 8.34 -18.10
C ILE A 327 -6.69 8.13 -17.85
N ALA A 328 -5.85 8.55 -18.79
CA ALA A 328 -4.40 8.41 -18.72
C ALA A 328 -3.76 9.33 -17.66
N LEU A 329 -4.32 10.52 -17.44
CA LEU A 329 -3.84 11.49 -16.43
C LEU A 329 -3.82 10.90 -15.01
N THR A 330 -4.74 9.99 -14.70
CA THR A 330 -4.81 9.30 -13.41
C THR A 330 -3.51 8.57 -13.04
N HIS A 331 -2.72 8.14 -14.04
CA HIS A 331 -1.45 7.45 -13.82
C HIS A 331 -0.23 8.38 -13.91
N SER A 332 -0.45 9.67 -14.14
CA SER A 332 0.62 10.65 -14.30
C SER A 332 1.05 11.27 -12.96
N ASP A 333 2.28 11.76 -12.89
CA ASP A 333 2.75 12.55 -11.75
C ASP A 333 1.98 13.88 -11.66
N CYS A 334 1.03 13.95 -10.73
CA CYS A 334 0.23 15.15 -10.50
C CYS A 334 1.12 16.35 -10.11
N LEU A 335 2.19 16.14 -9.34
CA LEU A 335 3.14 17.18 -8.94
C LEU A 335 4.06 17.60 -10.10
N ALA A 336 4.14 16.83 -11.19
CA ALA A 336 4.82 17.29 -12.40
C ALA A 336 4.05 18.43 -13.09
N CYS A 337 2.72 18.52 -12.90
CA CYS A 337 1.87 19.56 -13.48
C CYS A 337 1.39 20.60 -12.44
N HIS A 338 1.19 20.19 -11.18
CA HIS A 338 0.63 20.99 -10.09
C HIS A 338 1.66 21.35 -9.00
N HIS A 339 2.87 21.75 -9.41
CA HIS A 339 3.89 22.29 -8.49
C HIS A 339 3.90 23.82 -8.53
N ASP A 340 4.53 24.47 -7.54
CA ASP A 340 4.72 25.93 -7.60
C ASP A 340 5.60 26.34 -8.79
N LEU A 341 5.25 27.46 -9.41
CA LEU A 341 5.95 28.07 -10.55
C LEU A 341 7.24 28.81 -10.12
N ARG A 342 8.09 28.16 -9.32
CA ARG A 342 9.39 28.73 -8.90
C ARG A 342 10.35 28.80 -10.08
N TYR A 343 11.00 29.95 -10.28
CA TYR A 343 11.97 30.16 -11.36
C TYR A 343 13.30 30.74 -10.84
N PRO A 344 14.47 30.12 -11.16
CA PRO A 344 14.63 28.83 -11.84
C PRO A 344 14.38 27.63 -10.91
N GLY A 345 13.43 26.77 -11.27
CA GLY A 345 13.08 25.58 -10.50
C GLY A 345 14.10 24.44 -10.66
N TRP A 346 14.20 23.55 -9.67
CA TRP A 346 15.11 22.41 -9.75
C TRP A 346 14.72 21.44 -10.89
N ARG A 347 13.41 21.32 -11.21
CA ARG A 347 12.90 20.51 -12.32
C ARG A 347 13.42 20.99 -13.68
N GLN A 348 13.51 22.30 -13.87
CA GLN A 348 14.08 22.90 -15.09
C GLN A 348 15.58 22.65 -15.20
N ARG A 349 16.30 22.70 -14.07
CA ARG A 349 17.74 22.41 -14.00
C ARG A 349 18.07 20.94 -14.21
N ARG A 350 17.23 20.02 -13.68
CA ARG A 350 17.33 18.57 -13.90
C ARG A 350 17.22 18.22 -15.39
N GLY A 351 16.40 18.96 -16.14
CA GLY A 351 16.13 18.69 -17.54
C GLY A 351 15.07 17.59 -17.73
N PHE A 352 14.87 17.20 -18.99
CA PHE A 352 13.84 16.25 -19.40
C PHE A 352 14.50 15.04 -20.08
N ALA A 353 14.15 13.83 -19.64
CA ALA A 353 14.63 12.59 -20.26
C ALA A 353 13.94 12.31 -21.61
N PHE A 354 12.71 12.80 -21.78
CA PHE A 354 11.86 12.60 -22.96
C PHE A 354 11.37 13.93 -23.53
N ALA A 355 10.61 13.86 -24.63
CA ALA A 355 10.07 15.04 -25.29
C ALA A 355 9.28 15.90 -24.28
N PRO A 356 9.59 17.21 -24.14
CA PRO A 356 8.84 18.10 -23.26
C PRO A 356 7.34 18.10 -23.58
N GLY A 357 6.50 18.18 -22.55
CA GLY A 357 5.04 18.16 -22.70
C GLY A 357 4.46 16.77 -23.00
N ARG A 358 5.18 15.70 -22.64
CA ARG A 358 4.66 14.33 -22.61
C ARG A 358 4.48 13.90 -21.14
N PRO A 359 3.23 13.84 -20.63
CA PRO A 359 2.97 13.29 -19.32
C PRO A 359 3.43 11.83 -19.26
N MET A 360 4.31 11.54 -18.30
CA MET A 360 4.85 10.21 -18.06
C MET A 360 4.09 9.55 -16.91
N PRO A 361 4.05 8.20 -16.85
CA PRO A 361 3.51 7.51 -15.69
C PRO A 361 4.32 7.85 -14.43
N ARG A 362 3.71 7.65 -13.25
CA ARG A 362 4.38 7.83 -11.96
C ARG A 362 5.69 7.05 -11.91
N THR A 363 6.75 7.69 -11.43
CA THR A 363 8.13 7.14 -11.44
C THR A 363 8.46 6.34 -10.19
N PHE A 364 7.76 6.59 -9.07
CA PHE A 364 8.06 5.93 -7.80
C PHE A 364 8.06 4.38 -7.87
N PRO A 365 7.19 3.69 -8.62
CA PRO A 365 7.21 2.22 -8.70
C PRO A 365 8.45 1.66 -9.41
N ILE A 366 9.19 2.51 -10.14
CA ILE A 366 10.39 2.15 -10.89
C ILE A 366 11.66 2.44 -10.07
N ALA A 367 11.55 3.29 -9.04
CA ALA A 367 12.68 3.91 -8.35
C ALA A 367 13.73 2.93 -7.80
N LEU A 368 13.28 1.76 -7.33
CA LEU A 368 14.12 0.81 -6.61
C LEU A 368 14.36 -0.50 -7.37
N ILE A 369 13.88 -0.61 -8.61
CA ILE A 369 13.99 -1.86 -9.38
C ILE A 369 15.43 -2.20 -9.75
N GLU A 370 16.26 -1.20 -10.06
CA GLU A 370 17.71 -1.43 -10.27
C GLU A 370 18.39 -2.00 -9.02
N LEU A 371 17.97 -1.60 -7.81
CA LEU A 371 18.50 -2.17 -6.58
C LEU A 371 18.14 -3.67 -6.47
N ASN A 372 16.89 -4.04 -6.76
CA ASN A 372 16.46 -5.43 -6.79
C ASN A 372 17.24 -6.26 -7.83
N ILE A 373 17.44 -5.73 -9.04
CA ILE A 373 18.17 -6.41 -10.10
C ILE A 373 19.65 -6.57 -9.72
N ASP A 374 20.28 -5.53 -9.17
CA ASP A 374 21.69 -5.58 -8.76
C ASP A 374 21.95 -6.61 -7.66
N GLN A 375 21.02 -6.77 -6.72
CA GLN A 375 21.18 -7.69 -5.59
C GLN A 375 20.74 -9.13 -5.90
N PHE A 376 19.67 -9.32 -6.68
CA PHE A 376 19.04 -10.64 -6.87
C PHE A 376 18.93 -11.10 -8.33
N GLY A 377 19.09 -10.18 -9.28
CA GLY A 377 18.98 -10.44 -10.70
C GLY A 377 20.31 -10.75 -11.39
N ASP A 378 20.28 -10.72 -12.71
CA ASP A 378 21.47 -10.77 -13.56
C ASP A 378 21.34 -9.79 -14.75
N GLU A 379 22.32 -9.79 -15.64
CA GLU A 379 22.33 -8.92 -16.83
C GLU A 379 21.12 -9.16 -17.74
N VAL A 380 20.60 -10.40 -17.81
CA VAL A 380 19.43 -10.70 -18.64
C VAL A 380 18.18 -10.08 -18.03
N ASP A 381 18.04 -10.11 -16.71
CA ASP A 381 16.96 -9.43 -16.01
C ASP A 381 17.04 -7.90 -16.23
N ARG A 382 18.25 -7.33 -16.15
CA ARG A 382 18.54 -5.90 -16.40
C ARG A 382 18.19 -5.47 -17.81
N ASP A 383 18.67 -6.20 -18.82
CA ASP A 383 18.45 -5.89 -20.23
C ASP A 383 16.95 -5.93 -20.56
N LYS A 384 16.26 -6.98 -20.11
CA LYS A 384 14.80 -7.10 -20.31
C LYS A 384 14.05 -5.98 -19.62
N PHE A 385 14.39 -5.65 -18.39
CA PHE A 385 13.76 -4.54 -17.67
C PHE A 385 13.92 -3.23 -18.44
N HIS A 386 15.15 -2.90 -18.85
CA HIS A 386 15.43 -1.69 -19.61
C HIS A 386 14.71 -1.65 -20.96
N ASP A 387 14.67 -2.76 -21.69
CA ASP A 387 13.95 -2.86 -22.97
C ASP A 387 12.44 -2.61 -22.78
N ARG A 388 11.83 -3.21 -21.75
CA ARG A 388 10.40 -3.01 -21.43
C ARG A 388 10.12 -1.59 -20.96
N LEU A 389 10.99 -1.03 -20.12
CA LEU A 389 10.87 0.35 -19.67
C LEU A 389 11.04 1.35 -20.83
N CYS A 390 11.97 1.11 -21.75
CA CYS A 390 12.11 1.90 -22.97
C CYS A 390 10.85 1.81 -23.83
N THR A 391 10.29 0.62 -24.02
CA THR A 391 9.02 0.43 -24.75
C THR A 391 7.87 1.23 -24.13
N LEU A 392 7.73 1.20 -22.80
CA LEU A 392 6.72 1.99 -22.09
C LEU A 392 6.94 3.49 -22.30
N ASN A 393 8.17 3.97 -22.15
CA ASN A 393 8.49 5.38 -22.33
C ASN A 393 8.25 5.85 -23.77
N GLU A 394 8.54 5.01 -24.78
CA GLU A 394 8.24 5.28 -26.18
C GLU A 394 6.73 5.38 -26.44
N ALA A 395 5.93 4.49 -25.83
CA ALA A 395 4.47 4.53 -25.92
C ALA A 395 3.88 5.85 -25.39
N PHE A 396 4.40 6.38 -24.28
CA PHE A 396 3.99 7.70 -23.74
C PHE A 396 4.59 8.89 -24.50
N SER A 397 5.73 8.71 -25.17
CA SER A 397 6.41 9.77 -25.91
C SER A 397 5.84 9.98 -27.31
N SER A 398 5.20 8.96 -27.90
CA SER A 398 4.68 8.97 -29.28
C SER A 398 3.70 10.12 -29.53
N ARG A 399 2.85 10.44 -28.54
CA ARG A 399 1.92 11.59 -28.51
C ARG A 399 1.54 11.92 -27.07
N PRO A 400 0.93 13.09 -26.77
CA PRO A 400 0.42 13.34 -25.43
C PRO A 400 -0.46 12.18 -24.95
N PHE A 401 -0.18 11.66 -23.75
CA PHE A 401 -0.86 10.52 -23.12
C PHE A 401 -0.70 9.16 -23.83
N GLY A 402 0.13 9.07 -24.87
CA GLY A 402 0.34 7.84 -25.62
C GLY A 402 -0.90 7.34 -26.36
N ARG A 403 -0.77 6.16 -26.99
CA ARG A 403 -1.90 5.43 -27.57
C ARG A 403 -2.38 4.34 -26.61
N PRO A 404 -3.69 4.18 -26.35
CA PRO A 404 -4.18 3.21 -25.37
C PRO A 404 -3.68 1.79 -25.61
N ASP A 405 -3.73 1.32 -26.86
CA ASP A 405 -3.24 0.00 -27.27
C ASP A 405 -1.74 -0.17 -27.01
N GLU A 406 -0.92 0.79 -27.43
CA GLU A 406 0.53 0.76 -27.20
C GLU A 406 0.89 0.85 -25.71
N VAL A 407 0.18 1.67 -24.93
CA VAL A 407 0.37 1.82 -23.49
C VAL A 407 -0.04 0.55 -22.75
N ARG A 408 -1.18 -0.06 -23.10
CA ARG A 408 -1.64 -1.33 -22.56
C ARG A 408 -0.59 -2.42 -22.78
N ASP A 409 -0.16 -2.60 -24.02
CA ASP A 409 0.76 -3.69 -24.38
C ASP A 409 2.13 -3.50 -23.73
N ALA A 410 2.62 -2.26 -23.65
CA ALA A 410 3.87 -1.95 -22.96
C ALA A 410 3.78 -2.15 -21.44
N ALA A 411 2.68 -1.73 -20.82
CA ALA A 411 2.44 -1.91 -19.39
C ALA A 411 2.31 -3.39 -19.03
N ARG A 412 1.53 -4.19 -19.78
CA ARG A 412 1.46 -5.65 -19.61
C ARG A 412 2.83 -6.31 -19.76
N GLY A 413 3.64 -5.86 -20.72
CA GLY A 413 4.99 -6.35 -20.90
C GLY A 413 5.91 -6.11 -19.69
N LEU A 414 5.75 -4.98 -19.01
CA LEU A 414 6.52 -4.64 -17.81
C LEU A 414 5.97 -5.30 -16.54
N ALA A 415 4.64 -5.41 -16.41
CA ALA A 415 3.98 -6.19 -15.35
C ALA A 415 4.40 -7.67 -15.40
N GLY A 416 4.33 -8.30 -16.59
CA GLY A 416 4.76 -9.69 -16.77
C GLY A 416 6.27 -9.90 -16.55
N TRP A 417 7.10 -8.87 -16.76
CA TRP A 417 8.51 -8.92 -16.33
C TRP A 417 8.61 -8.93 -14.80
N ALA A 418 7.87 -8.05 -14.12
CA ALA A 418 7.88 -7.96 -12.66
C ALA A 418 7.40 -9.25 -12.01
N ASP A 419 6.31 -9.84 -12.50
CA ASP A 419 5.83 -11.16 -12.08
C ASP A 419 6.89 -12.25 -12.25
N SER A 420 7.46 -12.35 -13.45
CA SER A 420 8.49 -13.34 -13.72
C SER A 420 9.76 -13.13 -12.87
N PHE A 421 10.12 -11.88 -12.60
CA PHE A 421 11.24 -11.55 -11.71
C PHE A 421 10.94 -11.96 -10.27
N ASN A 422 9.74 -11.66 -9.77
CA ASN A 422 9.30 -12.05 -8.45
C ASN A 422 9.31 -13.58 -8.27
N GLU A 423 8.69 -14.31 -9.20
CA GLU A 423 8.63 -15.78 -9.16
C GLU A 423 10.02 -16.44 -9.24
N ARG A 424 10.94 -15.90 -10.06
CA ARG A 424 12.25 -16.52 -10.28
C ARG A 424 13.30 -16.13 -9.23
N ARG A 425 13.25 -14.88 -8.76
CA ARG A 425 14.29 -14.27 -7.91
C ARG A 425 13.80 -14.04 -6.50
N MET A 426 12.72 -13.29 -6.32
CA MET A 426 12.28 -12.86 -4.99
C MET A 426 11.76 -14.02 -4.15
N SER A 427 11.04 -14.99 -4.74
CA SER A 427 10.55 -16.20 -4.06
C SER A 427 11.67 -17.10 -3.47
N LYS A 428 12.92 -16.85 -3.86
CA LYS A 428 14.13 -17.58 -3.43
C LYS A 428 15.16 -16.65 -2.78
N ALA A 429 14.84 -15.37 -2.63
CA ALA A 429 15.74 -14.40 -2.04
C ALA A 429 15.90 -14.70 -0.55
N SER A 430 17.12 -14.60 -0.05
CA SER A 430 17.45 -14.71 1.36
C SER A 430 18.04 -13.40 1.86
N PHE A 431 17.74 -13.03 3.10
CA PHE A 431 18.16 -11.76 3.68
C PHE A 431 19.01 -12.01 4.93
N ASP A 432 20.33 -12.00 4.75
CA ASP A 432 21.31 -12.04 5.85
C ASP A 432 21.95 -10.65 6.09
N GLN A 433 22.88 -10.56 7.06
CA GLN A 433 23.61 -9.31 7.38
C GLN A 433 24.31 -8.72 6.16
N ASP A 434 25.04 -9.57 5.44
CA ASP A 434 25.85 -9.11 4.31
C ASP A 434 24.95 -8.61 3.17
N SER A 435 23.78 -9.23 2.99
CA SER A 435 22.79 -8.84 1.99
C SER A 435 22.20 -7.46 2.29
N VAL A 436 21.81 -7.19 3.54
CA VAL A 436 21.29 -5.86 3.90
C VAL A 436 22.38 -4.78 3.90
N GLU A 437 23.62 -5.11 4.26
CA GLU A 437 24.75 -4.18 4.10
C GLU A 437 24.99 -3.82 2.63
N ARG A 438 25.03 -4.82 1.73
CA ARG A 438 25.17 -4.58 0.29
C ARG A 438 24.04 -3.72 -0.25
N LEU A 439 22.80 -3.99 0.16
CA LEU A 439 21.63 -3.19 -0.24
C LEU A 439 21.78 -1.72 0.19
N LEU A 440 22.20 -1.45 1.43
CA LEU A 440 22.42 -0.09 1.93
C LEU A 440 23.45 0.66 1.11
N ARG A 441 24.64 0.07 0.94
CA ARG A 441 25.72 0.68 0.14
C ARG A 441 25.24 0.94 -1.28
N ARG A 442 24.61 -0.06 -1.91
CA ARG A 442 24.19 0.03 -3.29
C ARG A 442 23.10 1.09 -3.50
N LEU A 443 22.18 1.22 -2.55
CA LEU A 443 21.14 2.24 -2.59
C LEU A 443 21.74 3.66 -2.53
N CYS A 444 22.75 3.88 -1.68
CA CYS A 444 23.50 5.14 -1.66
C CYS A 444 24.23 5.38 -2.99
N GLU A 445 24.95 4.38 -3.49
CA GLU A 445 25.73 4.48 -4.73
C GLU A 445 24.88 4.82 -5.96
N LEU A 446 23.70 4.19 -6.10
CA LEU A 446 22.76 4.41 -7.20
C LEU A 446 22.21 5.85 -7.21
N ASN A 447 22.17 6.52 -6.05
CA ASN A 447 21.47 7.79 -5.88
C ASN A 447 22.39 8.99 -5.58
N GLN A 448 23.68 8.78 -5.31
CA GLN A 448 24.63 9.83 -4.92
C GLN A 448 24.79 10.99 -5.91
N ASP A 449 24.51 10.76 -7.20
CA ASP A 449 24.61 11.77 -8.26
C ASP A 449 23.26 12.15 -8.87
N SER A 450 22.18 11.57 -8.36
CA SER A 450 20.83 11.72 -8.90
C SER A 450 20.11 12.93 -8.32
N ILE A 451 19.30 13.60 -9.14
CA ILE A 451 18.36 14.65 -8.71
C ILE A 451 16.95 14.05 -8.74
N LEU A 452 16.55 13.50 -7.61
CA LEU A 452 15.27 12.81 -7.46
C LEU A 452 14.11 13.80 -7.33
N ASP A 453 12.92 13.41 -7.79
CA ASP A 453 11.70 14.10 -7.39
C ASP A 453 11.26 13.64 -5.99
N TYR A 454 10.31 14.40 -5.42
CA TYR A 454 9.82 14.18 -4.07
C TYR A 454 9.36 12.74 -3.81
N ASP A 455 8.57 12.16 -4.73
CA ASP A 455 8.06 10.80 -4.57
C ASP A 455 9.16 9.74 -4.71
N THR A 456 10.08 9.91 -5.66
CA THR A 456 11.24 9.01 -5.82
C THR A 456 12.17 9.10 -4.60
N ALA A 457 12.39 10.30 -4.06
CA ALA A 457 13.18 10.50 -2.84
C ALA A 457 12.51 9.84 -1.62
N ARG A 458 11.17 9.91 -1.53
CA ARG A 458 10.41 9.20 -0.49
C ARG A 458 10.63 7.69 -0.56
N GLN A 459 10.65 7.09 -1.75
CA GLN A 459 10.93 5.66 -1.93
C GLN A 459 12.34 5.31 -1.45
N VAL A 460 13.35 6.03 -1.95
CA VAL A 460 14.76 5.79 -1.59
C VAL A 460 14.98 5.96 -0.10
N ALA A 461 14.46 7.03 0.50
CA ALA A 461 14.59 7.28 1.92
C ALA A 461 13.87 6.23 2.79
N SER A 462 12.68 5.80 2.37
CA SER A 462 11.92 4.77 3.08
C SER A 462 12.65 3.43 3.07
N ALA A 463 13.12 2.97 1.91
CA ALA A 463 13.89 1.75 1.79
C ALA A 463 15.19 1.83 2.59
N LEU A 464 15.91 2.96 2.53
CA LEU A 464 17.15 3.13 3.29
C LEU A 464 16.89 3.04 4.80
N GLN A 465 15.87 3.73 5.32
CA GLN A 465 15.50 3.64 6.73
C GLN A 465 15.17 2.21 7.14
N ILE A 466 14.37 1.49 6.35
CA ILE A 466 13.97 0.11 6.65
C ILE A 466 15.17 -0.83 6.65
N ILE A 467 15.98 -0.80 5.58
CA ILE A 467 17.15 -1.68 5.45
C ILE A 467 18.18 -1.33 6.54
N TYR A 468 18.31 -0.05 6.91
CA TYR A 468 19.21 0.38 7.98
C TYR A 468 18.77 -0.19 9.33
N ARG A 469 17.48 -0.14 9.67
CA ARG A 469 16.95 -0.72 10.91
C ARG A 469 17.16 -2.23 10.98
N ASP A 470 17.06 -2.91 9.85
CA ASP A 470 17.32 -4.35 9.75
C ASP A 470 18.82 -4.66 9.88
N TRP A 471 19.69 -3.85 9.25
CA TRP A 471 21.14 -3.99 9.34
C TRP A 471 21.70 -3.67 10.73
N ASP A 472 21.17 -2.63 11.37
CA ASP A 472 21.53 -2.16 12.70
C ASP A 472 21.00 -3.12 13.77
N ASP A 473 21.78 -4.15 14.06
CA ASP A 473 21.51 -5.18 15.05
C ASP A 473 21.72 -4.71 16.51
N GLY A 474 21.89 -3.40 16.72
CA GLY A 474 22.13 -2.81 18.04
C GLY A 474 23.57 -2.96 18.52
N ARG A 475 24.55 -3.12 17.61
CA ARG A 475 25.98 -3.16 17.96
C ARG A 475 26.49 -1.77 18.36
N ASP A 476 26.75 -1.61 19.66
CA ASP A 476 27.23 -0.41 20.37
C ASP A 476 28.63 0.10 19.94
N GLU A 477 29.25 -0.49 18.91
CA GLU A 477 30.67 -0.28 18.61
C GLU A 477 30.98 1.06 17.90
N GLN A 478 29.97 1.79 17.38
CA GLN A 478 30.15 3.05 16.63
C GLN A 478 29.04 4.10 16.89
N ALA A 479 28.72 4.36 18.15
CA ALA A 479 27.63 5.28 18.55
C ALA A 479 27.65 6.64 17.83
N SER A 480 28.82 7.25 17.60
CA SER A 480 28.91 8.57 16.94
C SER A 480 28.62 8.55 15.43
N THR A 481 28.85 7.43 14.74
CA THR A 481 28.47 7.24 13.33
C THR A 481 26.99 6.95 13.24
N HIS A 482 26.47 6.08 14.11
CA HIS A 482 25.04 5.79 14.23
C HIS A 482 24.24 7.08 14.46
N ASP A 483 24.63 7.92 15.42
CA ASP A 483 23.97 9.20 15.71
C ASP A 483 23.91 10.15 14.50
N GLN A 484 24.95 10.13 13.65
CA GLN A 484 24.97 10.95 12.44
C GLN A 484 24.02 10.42 11.37
N ILE A 485 23.96 9.10 11.20
CA ILE A 485 23.00 8.45 10.31
C ILE A 485 21.58 8.76 10.80
N GLU A 486 21.29 8.52 12.07
CA GLU A 486 19.99 8.80 12.69
C GLU A 486 19.52 10.24 12.46
N LYS A 487 20.43 11.21 12.62
CA LYS A 487 20.10 12.61 12.38
C LYS A 487 19.65 12.88 10.94
N ILE A 488 20.25 12.20 9.97
CA ILE A 488 19.85 12.29 8.55
C ILE A 488 18.50 11.58 8.36
N LEU A 489 18.33 10.37 8.89
CA LEU A 489 17.06 9.63 8.76
C LEU A 489 15.88 10.39 9.39
N MET A 490 16.07 11.00 10.56
CA MET A 490 15.08 11.85 11.22
C MET A 490 14.78 13.12 10.44
N SER A 491 15.77 13.72 9.76
CA SER A 491 15.51 14.89 8.90
C SER A 491 14.58 14.52 7.74
N TRP A 492 14.70 13.30 7.20
CA TRP A 492 13.83 12.78 6.15
C TRP A 492 12.41 12.47 6.64
N ASP A 493 12.23 11.99 7.87
CA ASP A 493 10.88 11.77 8.42
C ASP A 493 10.02 13.04 8.37
N VAL A 494 10.64 14.21 8.61
CA VAL A 494 9.99 15.52 8.52
C VAL A 494 10.00 16.05 7.08
N GLY A 495 11.17 16.12 6.45
CA GLY A 495 11.39 16.76 5.15
C GLY A 495 10.79 16.01 3.96
N LEU A 496 10.53 14.71 4.12
CA LEU A 496 9.88 13.86 3.13
C LEU A 496 8.54 13.29 3.63
N ASN A 497 8.12 13.63 4.85
CA ASN A 497 6.88 13.16 5.45
C ASN A 497 6.77 11.62 5.43
N LEU A 498 7.80 10.96 5.97
CA LEU A 498 7.95 9.49 6.00
C LEU A 498 7.49 8.86 7.31
N GLY A 499 7.30 9.67 8.36
CA GLY A 499 6.78 9.21 9.63
C GLY A 499 5.27 8.94 9.60
N ARG A 500 4.67 8.79 10.78
CA ARG A 500 3.22 8.69 10.93
C ARG A 500 2.58 9.95 10.33
N TYR A 501 1.52 9.76 9.54
CA TYR A 501 0.89 10.81 8.76
C TYR A 501 0.64 12.11 9.55
N PRO A 502 0.84 13.29 8.97
CA PRO A 502 0.64 14.57 9.64
C PRO A 502 -0.76 14.68 10.25
N GLY A 503 -0.81 15.18 11.49
CA GLY A 503 -2.05 15.25 12.28
C GLY A 503 -2.43 13.93 12.97
N SER A 504 -1.52 12.96 13.07
CA SER A 504 -1.73 11.71 13.81
C SER A 504 -2.15 11.93 15.26
N ASP A 505 -1.41 12.77 15.98
CA ASP A 505 -1.57 12.91 17.42
C ASP A 505 -2.88 13.63 17.76
N ALA A 506 -3.26 14.61 16.94
CA ALA A 506 -4.54 15.29 17.04
C ALA A 506 -5.73 14.35 16.78
N ARG A 507 -5.59 13.42 15.82
CA ARG A 507 -6.64 12.41 15.55
C ARG A 507 -6.76 11.40 16.67
N ASP A 508 -5.65 10.98 17.25
CA ASP A 508 -5.66 10.09 18.42
C ASP A 508 -6.31 10.77 19.62
N ALA A 509 -5.98 12.04 19.86
CA ALA A 509 -6.61 12.85 20.89
C ALA A 509 -8.13 12.96 20.67
N LEU A 510 -8.57 13.19 19.43
CA LEU A 510 -10.00 13.22 19.08
C LEU A 510 -10.68 11.87 19.41
N SER A 511 -10.03 10.76 19.11
CA SER A 511 -10.53 9.42 19.40
C SER A 511 -10.58 9.15 20.90
N HIS A 512 -9.58 9.57 21.66
CA HIS A 512 -9.56 9.46 23.11
C HIS A 512 -10.68 10.27 23.77
N MET A 513 -11.02 11.45 23.25
CA MET A 513 -12.15 12.23 23.75
C MET A 513 -13.47 11.45 23.63
N ILE A 514 -13.68 10.74 22.53
CA ILE A 514 -14.85 9.87 22.36
C ILE A 514 -14.86 8.75 23.42
N LEU A 515 -13.71 8.10 23.65
CA LEU A 515 -13.60 7.05 24.65
C LEU A 515 -13.95 7.55 26.06
N ARG A 516 -13.39 8.70 26.46
CA ARG A 516 -13.65 9.33 27.77
C ARG A 516 -15.13 9.62 27.97
N ASN A 517 -15.77 10.19 26.95
CA ASN A 517 -17.19 10.54 27.01
C ASN A 517 -18.07 9.29 27.14
N LEU A 518 -17.81 8.24 26.34
CA LEU A 518 -18.59 7.01 26.37
C LEU A 518 -18.34 6.20 27.66
N ALA A 519 -17.10 6.21 28.17
CA ALA A 519 -16.77 5.57 29.44
C ALA A 519 -17.25 6.37 30.67
N MET A 520 -17.73 7.61 30.47
CA MET A 520 -18.04 8.57 31.53
C MET A 520 -16.87 8.80 32.51
N ASP A 521 -15.66 8.86 31.96
CA ASP A 521 -14.41 9.00 32.71
C ASP A 521 -13.50 10.01 32.01
N GLU A 522 -13.48 11.26 32.48
CA GLU A 522 -12.64 12.33 31.91
C GLU A 522 -11.14 12.08 32.13
N GLU A 523 -10.79 11.32 33.16
CA GLU A 523 -9.42 10.99 33.56
C GLU A 523 -8.95 9.66 32.93
N LEU A 524 -9.77 9.03 32.09
CA LEU A 524 -9.36 7.83 31.35
C LEU A 524 -8.07 8.15 30.59
N GLY A 525 -7.02 7.38 30.87
CA GLY A 525 -5.67 7.60 30.36
C GLY A 525 -5.59 7.70 28.83
N GLY A 526 -4.46 8.13 28.26
CA GLY A 526 -4.27 8.20 26.81
C GLY A 526 -3.87 6.84 26.22
N PHE A 527 -4.49 6.42 25.10
CA PHE A 527 -4.11 5.15 24.43
C PHE A 527 -2.72 5.26 23.79
N GLY A 528 -2.26 6.49 23.51
CA GLY A 528 -0.95 6.77 22.92
C GLY A 528 0.23 6.26 23.77
N ASP A 529 0.11 6.28 25.10
CA ASP A 529 1.15 5.76 26.01
C ASP A 529 1.21 4.22 25.99
N TRP A 530 0.16 3.57 25.49
CA TRP A 530 0.00 2.12 25.48
C TRP A 530 0.14 1.50 24.07
N LEU A 531 0.35 2.30 23.03
CA LEU A 531 0.50 1.78 21.67
C LEU A 531 1.58 0.69 21.61
N PRO A 532 1.32 -0.50 21.03
CA PRO A 532 2.35 -1.53 20.93
C PRO A 532 3.65 -1.05 20.24
N VAL A 533 3.54 -0.05 19.35
CA VAL A 533 4.66 0.65 18.70
C VAL A 533 5.53 1.43 19.71
N THR A 534 4.97 1.99 20.77
CA THR A 534 5.71 2.79 21.77
C THR A 534 6.41 1.93 22.81
N LEU A 535 6.13 0.63 22.86
CA LEU A 535 6.50 -0.20 24.00
C LEU A 535 7.55 -1.29 23.73
N ASP A 536 7.95 -1.51 22.47
CA ASP A 536 8.90 -2.58 22.08
C ASP A 536 8.59 -3.94 22.76
N TYR A 537 7.31 -4.25 23.00
CA TYR A 537 6.87 -5.48 23.68
C TYR A 537 6.85 -6.70 22.75
N SER A 538 7.60 -6.63 21.65
CA SER A 538 7.68 -7.65 20.62
C SER A 538 8.19 -9.00 21.18
N LYS A 539 8.96 -9.00 22.28
CA LYS A 539 9.68 -10.20 22.75
C LYS A 539 9.27 -10.77 24.12
N ALA A 540 8.39 -10.10 24.89
CA ALA A 540 8.06 -10.49 26.27
C ALA A 540 6.53 -10.53 26.55
N PRO A 541 5.87 -11.69 26.37
CA PRO A 541 4.44 -11.88 26.65
C PRO A 541 4.02 -11.51 28.07
N GLU A 542 4.87 -11.76 29.07
CA GLU A 542 4.61 -11.40 30.47
C GLU A 542 4.58 -9.87 30.66
N SER A 543 5.58 -9.15 30.17
CA SER A 543 5.61 -7.68 30.24
C SER A 543 4.41 -7.06 29.51
N TYR A 544 4.06 -7.60 28.35
CA TYR A 544 2.88 -7.17 27.60
C TYR A 544 1.58 -7.40 28.37
N TRP A 545 1.43 -8.57 29.01
CA TRP A 545 0.28 -8.88 29.86
C TRP A 545 0.18 -7.92 31.05
N GLU A 546 1.29 -7.68 31.74
CA GLU A 546 1.35 -6.78 32.89
C GLU A 546 0.98 -5.34 32.53
N ALA A 547 1.46 -4.84 31.39
CA ALA A 547 1.08 -3.53 30.88
C ALA A 547 -0.40 -3.47 30.47
N SER A 548 -0.87 -4.50 29.76
CA SER A 548 -2.24 -4.52 29.22
C SER A 548 -3.31 -4.64 30.30
N ARG A 549 -3.10 -5.50 31.31
CA ARG A 549 -4.08 -5.73 32.39
C ARG A 549 -4.25 -4.55 33.35
N GLN A 550 -3.30 -3.60 33.32
CA GLN A 550 -3.31 -2.40 34.14
C GLN A 550 -3.75 -1.16 33.35
N ASN A 551 -3.97 -1.29 32.04
CA ASN A 551 -4.31 -0.17 31.18
C ASN A 551 -5.80 0.22 31.35
N PRO A 552 -6.11 1.45 31.81
CA PRO A 552 -7.49 1.86 32.06
C PRO A 552 -8.39 1.81 30.82
N ILE A 553 -7.86 2.16 29.64
CA ILE A 553 -8.64 2.16 28.39
C ILE A 553 -8.99 0.74 27.97
N LEU A 554 -8.02 -0.18 27.99
CA LEU A 554 -8.30 -1.59 27.68
C LEU A 554 -9.33 -2.18 28.65
N MET A 555 -9.24 -1.83 29.93
CA MET A 555 -10.22 -2.27 30.93
C MET A 555 -11.63 -1.72 30.66
N ALA A 556 -11.74 -0.52 30.07
CA ALA A 556 -13.02 0.06 29.66
C ALA A 556 -13.65 -0.68 28.46
N PHE A 557 -12.84 -1.28 27.58
CA PHE A 557 -13.32 -2.07 26.43
C PHE A 557 -14.04 -3.35 26.89
N GLY A 558 -15.35 -3.39 26.70
CA GLY A 558 -16.22 -4.50 27.12
C GLY A 558 -17.29 -4.09 28.14
N PRO A 559 -16.94 -3.74 29.39
CA PRO A 559 -17.94 -3.38 30.40
C PRO A 559 -18.56 -1.99 30.19
N LEU A 560 -17.81 -1.05 29.60
CA LEU A 560 -18.23 0.35 29.45
C LEU A 560 -18.36 0.78 27.99
N LEU A 561 -17.52 0.22 27.11
CA LEU A 561 -17.48 0.60 25.69
C LEU A 561 -18.14 -0.47 24.82
N ASP A 562 -19.31 -0.15 24.30
CA ASP A 562 -20.03 -0.93 23.29
C ASP A 562 -19.50 -0.60 21.88
N PRO A 563 -19.23 -1.60 21.03
CA PRO A 563 -18.63 -1.37 19.72
C PRO A 563 -19.56 -0.64 18.74
N ASN A 564 -20.90 -0.78 18.88
CA ASN A 564 -21.84 -0.04 18.05
C ASN A 564 -21.88 1.43 18.48
N GLN A 565 -21.91 1.71 19.79
CA GLN A 565 -21.85 3.09 20.30
C GLN A 565 -20.56 3.81 19.88
N LEU A 566 -19.42 3.12 19.92
CA LEU A 566 -18.15 3.66 19.42
C LEU A 566 -18.22 3.99 17.92
N ARG A 567 -18.75 3.08 17.12
CA ARG A 567 -18.95 3.28 15.68
C ARG A 567 -19.86 4.46 15.42
N ASP A 568 -21.00 4.55 16.12
CA ASP A 568 -21.96 5.64 15.96
C ASP A 568 -21.36 6.99 16.38
N ALA A 569 -20.52 7.02 17.42
CA ALA A 569 -19.83 8.23 17.85
C ALA A 569 -18.86 8.76 16.78
N TYR A 570 -18.21 7.89 16.01
CA TYR A 570 -17.32 8.27 14.91
C TYR A 570 -18.10 8.81 13.70
N MET A 571 -19.40 8.55 13.65
CA MET A 571 -20.29 9.08 12.62
C MET A 571 -20.99 10.38 13.05
N SER A 572 -20.77 10.85 14.28
CA SER A 572 -21.33 12.12 14.74
C SER A 572 -20.77 13.31 13.95
N ASP A 573 -21.59 14.33 13.72
CA ASP A 573 -21.18 15.51 12.95
C ASP A 573 -19.98 16.21 13.58
N GLY A 574 -19.96 16.36 14.91
CA GLY A 574 -18.84 16.96 15.63
C GLY A 574 -17.52 16.21 15.44
N PHE A 575 -17.55 14.88 15.40
CA PHE A 575 -16.36 14.07 15.10
C PHE A 575 -15.93 14.26 13.64
N LYS A 576 -16.86 14.15 12.68
CA LYS A 576 -16.56 14.29 11.24
C LYS A 576 -15.98 15.66 10.90
N GLU A 577 -16.52 16.73 11.47
CA GLU A 577 -16.00 18.10 11.29
C GLU A 577 -14.59 18.28 11.88
N SER A 578 -14.36 17.76 13.09
CA SER A 578 -13.04 17.82 13.75
C SER A 578 -12.00 17.00 12.97
N LEU A 579 -12.36 15.79 12.56
CA LEU A 579 -11.52 14.93 11.72
C LEU A 579 -11.20 15.59 10.38
N GLN A 580 -12.17 16.26 9.76
CA GLN A 580 -11.97 17.02 8.54
C GLN A 580 -10.97 18.17 8.73
N HIS A 581 -11.05 18.90 9.85
CA HIS A 581 -10.10 19.97 10.17
C HIS A 581 -8.68 19.41 10.30
N ILE A 582 -8.49 18.34 11.07
CA ILE A 582 -7.19 17.67 11.24
C ILE A 582 -6.64 17.20 9.88
N ASN A 583 -7.47 16.57 9.06
CA ASN A 583 -7.08 16.10 7.72
C ASN A 583 -6.78 17.23 6.74
N ASN A 584 -7.38 18.42 6.89
CA ASN A 584 -7.04 19.60 6.11
C ASN A 584 -5.64 20.13 6.48
N GLU A 585 -5.35 20.25 7.78
CA GLU A 585 -4.02 20.69 8.24
C GLU A 585 -2.92 19.70 7.85
N GLY A 586 -3.16 18.41 8.01
CA GLY A 586 -2.21 17.38 7.57
C GLY A 586 -1.94 17.39 6.06
N LEU A 587 -2.98 17.65 5.25
CA LEU A 587 -2.84 17.82 3.81
C LEU A 587 -2.03 19.06 3.46
N LYS A 588 -2.25 20.21 4.13
CA LYS A 588 -1.47 21.42 3.93
C LYS A 588 0.01 21.18 4.21
N ILE A 589 0.34 20.49 5.31
CA ILE A 589 1.72 20.11 5.65
C ILE A 589 2.30 19.27 4.51
N THR A 590 1.61 18.21 4.09
CA THR A 590 2.08 17.30 3.04
C THR A 590 2.37 18.04 1.73
N LEU A 591 1.44 18.88 1.26
CA LEU A 591 1.60 19.66 0.04
C LEU A 591 2.70 20.71 0.16
N SER A 592 2.81 21.36 1.32
CA SER A 592 3.87 22.34 1.58
C SER A 592 5.24 21.67 1.54
N THR A 593 5.40 20.53 2.20
CA THR A 593 6.67 19.77 2.23
C THR A 593 7.08 19.32 0.82
N ALA A 594 6.15 18.76 0.05
CA ALA A 594 6.40 18.38 -1.34
C ALA A 594 6.85 19.56 -2.21
N ASN A 595 6.29 20.74 -1.94
CA ASN A 595 6.58 21.96 -2.66
C ASN A 595 7.90 22.64 -2.24
N THR A 596 8.28 22.52 -0.96
CA THR A 596 9.54 23.07 -0.43
C THR A 596 10.71 22.11 -0.51
N TYR A 597 10.48 20.86 -0.96
CA TYR A 597 11.51 19.85 -1.11
C TYR A 597 12.72 20.34 -1.93
N ASP A 598 13.92 20.11 -1.39
CA ASP A 598 15.19 20.40 -2.04
C ASP A 598 15.92 19.10 -2.42
N PRO A 599 15.96 18.73 -3.72
CA PRO A 599 16.63 17.53 -4.15
C PRO A 599 18.16 17.59 -4.06
N TYR A 600 18.75 18.79 -3.99
CA TYR A 600 20.19 18.94 -3.82
C TYR A 600 20.60 18.63 -2.39
N GLN A 601 19.84 19.13 -1.40
CA GLN A 601 20.03 18.75 -0.01
C GLN A 601 19.94 17.23 0.16
N PHE A 602 18.88 16.61 -0.37
CA PHE A 602 18.71 15.15 -0.31
C PHE A 602 19.90 14.40 -0.89
N ARG A 603 20.43 14.85 -2.04
CA ARG A 603 21.61 14.24 -2.66
C ARG A 603 22.87 14.37 -1.79
N GLU A 604 23.13 15.52 -1.18
CA GLU A 604 24.28 15.67 -0.28
C GLU A 604 24.14 14.82 1.00
N GLU A 605 22.91 14.64 1.49
CA GLU A 605 22.61 13.73 2.61
C GLU A 605 22.88 12.27 2.22
N ILE A 606 22.49 11.82 1.01
CA ILE A 606 22.84 10.50 0.47
C ILE A 606 24.35 10.31 0.37
N ARG A 607 25.09 11.31 -0.13
CA ARG A 607 26.56 11.26 -0.20
C ARG A 607 27.20 11.15 1.18
N SER A 608 26.61 11.81 2.18
CA SER A 608 27.06 11.72 3.57
C SER A 608 26.84 10.30 4.11
N LEU A 609 25.66 9.71 3.87
CA LEU A 609 25.38 8.33 4.25
C LEU A 609 26.32 7.33 3.59
N MET A 610 26.70 7.55 2.33
CA MET A 610 27.68 6.68 1.65
C MET A 610 29.06 6.64 2.33
N ILE A 611 29.43 7.70 3.05
CA ILE A 611 30.68 7.78 3.82
C ILE A 611 30.51 7.15 5.22
N LEU A 612 29.31 7.29 5.80
CA LEU A 612 29.01 6.86 7.17
C LEU A 612 28.64 5.38 7.27
N ILE A 613 27.94 4.85 6.28
CA ILE A 613 27.58 3.44 6.22
C ILE A 613 28.88 2.68 5.97
N PRO A 614 29.29 1.79 6.90
CA PRO A 614 30.59 1.12 6.86
C PRO A 614 30.73 0.36 5.58
#